data_AF-A0A645HBQ5-F1
#
_entry.id   AF-A0A645HBQ5-F1
#
_cell.length_a   1.000
_cell.length_b   1.000
_cell.length_c   1.000
_cell.angle_alpha   90.00
_cell.angle_beta   90.00
_cell.angle_gamma   90.00
#
_symmetry.space_group_name_H-M   'P 1'
#
loop_
_entity.id
_entity.type
_entity.pdbx_description
1 polymer ?
#
loop_
_entity_poly.entity_id
_entity_poly.type
_entity_poly.pdbx_seq_one_letter_code
_entity_poly.pdbx_strand_id
1 'polypeptide(L)'
;MCWLDPKSTGSTDGLCDLFIDHMQNHLDQSGLILKLKDLTVPENMLDQLASDAMLQTRLLQNNPRDLIQQDAREIYQAIYA
;
A
#
# COMPACT_ATOMS: atom_id res chain seq x y z
N MET A 1 -8.51 14.61 -18.94
CA MET A 1 -8.46 13.13 -18.91
C MET A 1 -9.06 12.73 -17.58
N CYS A 2 -10.24 12.09 -17.58
CA CYS A 2 -10.95 11.68 -16.36
C CYS A 2 -10.58 10.21 -16.18
N TRP A 3 -9.69 9.94 -15.24
CA TRP A 3 -8.99 8.64 -15.17
C TRP A 3 -9.75 7.59 -14.32
N LEU A 4 -10.83 8.00 -13.66
CA LEU A 4 -11.78 7.14 -12.97
C LEU A 4 -13.17 7.70 -13.25
N ASP A 5 -14.04 6.91 -13.89
CA ASP A 5 -15.46 7.25 -14.01
C ASP A 5 -16.20 6.67 -12.80
N PRO A 6 -16.73 7.50 -11.87
CA PRO A 6 -17.49 7.04 -10.72
C PRO A 6 -18.79 6.30 -11.08
N LYS A 7 -19.18 6.31 -12.37
CA LYS A 7 -20.31 5.56 -12.91
C LYS A 7 -19.89 4.32 -13.72
N SER A 8 -18.63 3.89 -13.60
CA SER A 8 -18.15 2.64 -14.20
C SER A 8 -19.03 1.46 -13.74
N THR A 9 -19.38 0.58 -14.67
CA THR A 9 -20.21 -0.60 -14.41
C THR A 9 -19.41 -1.87 -14.66
N GLY A 10 -19.61 -2.90 -13.83
CA GLY A 10 -18.85 -4.14 -13.90
C GLY A 10 -18.96 -4.95 -12.61
N SER A 11 -18.22 -6.05 -12.53
CA SER A 11 -18.05 -6.82 -11.28
C SER A 11 -17.27 -6.01 -10.25
N THR A 12 -17.54 -6.21 -8.96
CA THR A 12 -16.79 -5.59 -7.86
C THR A 12 -15.29 -5.81 -7.98
N ASP A 13 -14.85 -7.03 -8.33
CA ASP A 13 -13.43 -7.36 -8.47
C ASP A 13 -12.78 -6.55 -9.60
N GLY A 14 -13.37 -6.55 -10.80
CA GLY A 14 -12.87 -5.74 -11.91
C GLY A 14 -12.89 -4.23 -11.63
N LEU A 15 -13.86 -3.72 -10.87
CA LEU A 15 -13.86 -2.31 -10.44
C LEU A 15 -12.77 -2.02 -9.40
N CYS A 16 -12.47 -2.97 -8.52
CA CYS A 16 -11.38 -2.89 -7.56
C CYS A 16 -10.02 -2.84 -8.27
N ASP A 17 -9.79 -3.73 -9.23
CA ASP A 17 -8.56 -3.76 -10.03
C ASP A 17 -8.37 -2.45 -10.81
N LEU A 18 -9.43 -1.95 -11.45
CA LEU A 18 -9.41 -0.65 -12.15
C LEU A 18 -9.02 0.51 -11.20
N PHE A 19 -9.51 0.48 -9.96
CA PHE A 19 -9.18 1.50 -8.98
C PHE A 19 -7.71 1.40 -8.52
N ILE A 20 -7.21 0.19 -8.28
CA ILE A 20 -5.82 -0.06 -7.89
C ILE A 20 -4.87 0.40 -9.01
N ASP A 21 -5.14 -0.01 -10.26
CA ASP A 21 -4.35 0.39 -11.43
C ASP A 21 -4.33 1.90 -11.62
N HIS A 22 -5.47 2.55 -11.37
CA HIS A 22 -5.54 4.01 -11.44
C HIS A 22 -4.63 4.67 -10.40
N MET A 23 -4.69 4.22 -9.15
CA MET A 23 -3.84 4.75 -8.07
C MET A 23 -2.36 4.51 -8.36
N GLN A 24 -1.99 3.33 -8.88
CA GLN A 24 -0.61 3.02 -9.26
C GLN A 24 -0.12 3.98 -10.36
N ASN A 25 -0.90 4.16 -11.44
CA ASN A 25 -0.55 5.09 -12.52
C ASN A 25 -0.39 6.54 -12.03
N HIS A 26 -1.20 6.96 -11.06
CA HIS A 26 -1.09 8.28 -10.47
C HIS A 26 0.20 8.44 -9.66
N LEU A 27 0.56 7.43 -8.86
CA LEU A 27 1.81 7.40 -8.11
C LEU A 27 3.03 7.43 -9.04
N ASP A 28 3.02 6.65 -10.13
CA ASP A 28 4.12 6.61 -11.09
C ASP A 28 4.35 7.98 -11.78
N GLN A 29 3.28 8.75 -11.98
CA GLN A 29 3.35 10.11 -12.57
C GLN A 29 3.66 11.21 -11.54
N SER A 30 3.57 10.91 -10.25
CA SER A 30 3.72 11.91 -9.18
C SER A 30 5.16 12.39 -8.98
N GLY A 31 6.15 11.62 -9.44
CA GLY A 31 7.58 11.87 -9.19
C GLY A 31 8.04 11.50 -7.77
N LEU A 32 7.18 10.86 -6.97
CA LEU A 32 7.54 10.32 -5.66
C LEU A 32 8.44 9.10 -5.79
N ILE A 33 9.32 8.91 -4.81
CA ILE A 33 10.08 7.67 -4.66
C ILE A 33 9.15 6.62 -4.02
N LEU A 34 8.84 5.56 -4.76
CA LEU A 34 7.84 4.56 -4.36
C LEU A 34 8.44 3.31 -3.69
N LYS A 35 9.77 3.19 -3.68
CA LYS A 35 10.49 2.03 -3.14
C LYS A 35 11.30 2.41 -1.91
N LEU A 36 11.26 1.55 -0.88
CA LEU A 36 11.98 1.80 0.37
C LEU A 36 13.50 1.80 0.17
N LYS A 37 14.02 0.94 -0.72
CA LYS A 37 15.44 0.88 -1.06
C LYS A 37 15.96 2.21 -1.61
N ASP A 38 15.17 2.86 -2.48
CA ASP A 38 15.51 4.15 -3.07
C ASP A 38 15.44 5.30 -2.05
N LEU A 39 14.71 5.09 -0.95
CA LEU A 39 14.69 5.97 0.23
C LEU A 39 15.80 5.65 1.24
N THR A 40 16.79 4.83 0.87
CA THR A 40 17.92 4.42 1.73
C THR A 40 17.51 3.63 2.98
N VAL A 41 16.34 3.00 2.97
CA VAL A 41 15.90 2.12 4.06
C VAL A 41 16.64 0.77 3.95
N PRO A 42 17.37 0.35 5.00
CA PRO A 42 18.00 -0.96 5.05
C PRO A 42 16.98 -2.12 5.07
N GLU A 43 17.25 -3.22 4.39
CA GLU A 43 16.34 -4.39 4.38
C GLU A 43 16.17 -5.01 5.78
N ASN A 44 17.21 -4.97 6.61
CA ASN A 44 17.12 -5.46 7.99
C ASN A 44 16.26 -4.57 8.90
N MET A 45 15.85 -3.37 8.47
CA MET A 45 14.90 -2.54 9.21
C MET A 45 13.44 -2.95 8.99
N LEU A 46 13.13 -3.81 8.01
CA LEU A 46 11.74 -4.18 7.71
C LEU A 46 11.03 -4.82 8.92
N ASP A 47 11.74 -5.65 9.69
CA ASP A 47 11.21 -6.28 10.89
C ASP A 47 10.90 -5.26 11.99
N GLN A 48 11.76 -4.24 12.14
CA GLN A 48 11.55 -3.14 13.08
C GLN A 48 10.36 -2.28 12.65
N LEU A 49 10.28 -1.91 11.37
CA LEU A 49 9.15 -1.14 10.83
C LEU A 49 7.81 -1.87 11.00
N ALA A 50 7.80 -3.19 10.81
CA ALA A 50 6.63 -4.03 11.06
C ALA A 50 6.25 -4.04 12.55
N SER A 51 7.23 -4.15 13.45
CA SER A 51 7.00 -4.04 14.90
C SER A 51 6.44 -2.66 15.29
N ASP A 52 7.01 -1.59 14.75
CA ASP A 52 6.58 -0.22 15.03
C ASP A 52 5.18 0.07 14.47
N ALA A 53 4.80 -0.56 13.34
CA ALA A 53 3.44 -0.49 12.81
C ALA A 53 2.41 -1.07 13.80
N MET A 54 2.78 -2.08 14.60
CA MET A 54 1.89 -2.66 15.62
C MET A 54 1.60 -1.70 16.79
N LEU A 55 2.40 -0.64 16.96
CA LEU A 55 2.16 0.39 17.96
C LEU A 55 1.06 1.38 17.54
N GLN A 56 0.63 1.36 16.27
CA GLN A 56 -0.39 2.25 15.72
C GLN A 56 -1.81 1.75 16.03
N THR A 57 -2.14 1.65 17.32
CA THR A 57 -3.39 1.03 17.82
C THR A 57 -4.66 1.58 17.18
N ARG A 58 -4.77 2.91 17.02
CA ARG A 58 -5.94 3.53 16.41
C ARG A 58 -6.06 3.22 14.92
N LEU A 59 -4.94 3.10 14.20
CA LEU A 59 -4.96 2.76 12.79
C LEU A 59 -5.37 1.30 12.61
N LEU A 60 -4.81 0.40 13.42
CA LEU A 60 -5.12 -1.03 13.40
C LEU A 60 -6.58 -1.30 13.74
N GLN A 61 -7.14 -0.63 14.76
CA GLN A 61 -8.56 -0.74 15.12
C GLN A 61 -9.51 -0.24 14.03
N ASN A 62 -9.09 0.73 13.21
CA ASN A 62 -9.89 1.25 12.10
C ASN A 62 -9.59 0.53 10.78
N ASN A 63 -8.66 -0.43 10.77
CA ASN A 63 -8.40 -1.20 9.57
C ASN A 63 -9.52 -2.25 9.41
N PRO A 64 -10.22 -2.31 8.26
CA PRO A 64 -11.27 -3.29 8.04
C PRO A 64 -10.76 -4.74 8.05
N ARG A 65 -9.44 -4.95 7.94
CA ARG A 65 -8.81 -6.26 8.06
C ARG A 65 -7.98 -6.31 9.34
N ASP A 66 -8.14 -7.37 10.11
CA ASP A 66 -7.24 -7.70 11.21
C ASP A 66 -5.83 -7.90 10.63
N LEU A 67 -4.86 -7.19 11.20
CA LEU A 67 -3.47 -7.17 10.75
C LEU A 67 -2.57 -7.63 11.89
N ILE A 68 -1.74 -8.63 11.62
CA ILE A 68 -0.65 -9.04 12.51
C ILE A 68 0.69 -8.50 12.00
N GLN A 69 1.73 -8.58 12.84
CA GLN A 69 3.07 -8.08 12.49
C GLN A 69 3.60 -8.67 11.17
N GLN A 70 3.31 -9.95 10.92
CA GLN A 70 3.74 -10.64 9.69
C GLN A 70 3.11 -10.01 8.44
N ASP A 71 1.83 -9.65 8.48
CA ASP A 71 1.15 -9.00 7.36
C ASP A 71 1.76 -7.61 7.09
N ALA A 72 2.08 -6.85 8.15
CA ALA A 72 2.75 -5.55 8.01
C ALA A 72 4.15 -5.70 7.40
N ARG A 73 4.89 -6.74 7.80
CA ARG A 73 6.20 -7.06 7.22
C ARG A 73 6.09 -7.37 5.73
N GLU A 74 5.08 -8.15 5.33
CA GLU A 74 4.82 -8.48 3.93
C GLU A 74 4.49 -7.25 3.09
N ILE A 75 3.72 -6.30 3.64
CA ILE A 75 3.45 -5.00 3.00
C ILE A 75 4.75 -4.23 2.76
N TYR A 76 5.62 -4.10 3.78
CA TYR A 76 6.90 -3.41 3.62
C TYR A 76 7.84 -4.13 2.64
N GLN A 77 7.85 -5.47 2.65
CA GLN A 77 8.62 -6.27 1.71
C GLN A 77 8.16 -6.04 0.26
N ALA A 78 6.84 -5.94 0.02
CA ALA A 78 6.26 -5.75 -1.31
C ALA A 78 6.69 -4.43 -1.97
N ILE A 79 7.01 -3.41 -1.17
CA ILE A 79 7.47 -2.09 -1.64
C ILE A 79 8.98 -1.88 -1.43
N TYR A 80 9.76 -2.92 -1.10
CA TYR A 80 11.17 -2.76 -0.79
C TYR A 80 12.03 -2.44 -2.02
N ALA A 81 11.93 -3.26 -3.08
CA ALA A 81 12.75 -3.19 -4.29
C ALA A 81 11.96 -2.81 -5.54
#